data_AF-A0A6X8N5Z0-F1
#
_entry.id   AF-A0A6X8N5Z0-F1
#
_cell.length_a   1.000
_cell.length_b   1.000
_cell.length_c   1.000
_cell.angle_alpha   90.00
_cell.angle_beta   90.00
_cell.angle_gamma   90.00
#
_symmetry.space_group_name_H-M   'P 1'
#
loop_
_entity.id
_entity.type
_entity.pdbx_description
1 polymer ?
#
loop_
_entity_poly.entity_id
_entity_poly.type
_entity_poly.pdbx_seq_one_letter_code
_entity_poly.pdbx_strand_id
1 'polypeptide(L)' 'MYGEWTSQAGFINGMPVKIRVMKDCIVITQQNPRELWGCIERMSVTYIN' A
#
# COMPACT_ATOMS: atom_id res chain seq x y z
N MET A 1 12.06 10.05 -15.26
CA MET A 1 11.15 8.94 -15.64
C MET A 1 10.99 8.05 -14.41
N TYR A 2 9.89 8.19 -13.69
CA TYR A 2 9.46 7.12 -12.77
C TYR A 2 8.93 5.96 -13.63
N GLY A 3 9.20 4.73 -13.19
CA GLY A 3 9.21 3.56 -14.06
C GLY A 3 7.90 3.27 -14.78
N GLU A 4 7.94 3.31 -16.12
CA GLU A 4 6.89 2.81 -17.04
C GLU A 4 6.30 1.46 -16.60
N TRP A 5 7.12 0.63 -15.96
CA TRP A 5 6.72 -0.66 -15.40
C TRP A 5 5.53 -0.57 -14.45
N THR A 6 5.33 0.54 -13.70
CA THR A 6 4.19 0.66 -12.79
C THR A 6 2.89 0.73 -13.56
N SER A 7 2.85 1.51 -14.64
CA SER A 7 1.67 1.60 -15.52
C SER A 7 1.47 0.29 -16.30
N GLN A 8 2.55 -0.34 -16.77
CA GLN A 8 2.50 -1.63 -17.46
C GLN A 8 2.00 -2.76 -16.55
N ALA A 9 2.28 -2.68 -15.24
CA ALA A 9 1.76 -3.58 -14.22
C ALA A 9 0.34 -3.21 -13.75
N GLY A 10 -0.27 -2.16 -14.31
CA GLY A 10 -1.65 -1.75 -14.01
C GLY A 10 -1.81 -0.83 -12.79
N PHE A 11 -0.72 -0.27 -12.26
CA PHE A 11 -0.77 0.73 -11.20
C PHE A 11 -0.98 2.13 -11.79
N ILE A 12 -1.94 2.87 -11.23
CA ILE A 12 -2.19 4.27 -11.56
C ILE A 12 -1.73 5.18 -10.42
N ASN A 13 -1.46 6.44 -10.73
CA ASN A 13 -1.08 7.42 -9.72
C ASN A 13 -2.17 7.56 -8.64
N GLY A 14 -1.77 7.64 -7.38
CA GLY A 14 -2.69 7.72 -6.23
C GLY A 14 -3.35 6.39 -5.82
N MET A 15 -3.07 5.28 -6.51
CA MET A 15 -3.57 3.96 -6.12
C MET A 15 -2.86 3.48 -4.83
N PRO A 16 -3.61 3.09 -3.78
CA PRO A 16 -3.00 2.52 -2.59
C PRO A 16 -2.44 1.13 -2.89
N VAL A 17 -1.21 0.87 -2.44
CA VAL A 17 -0.51 -0.41 -2.65
C VAL A 17 -0.06 -1.00 -1.32
N LYS A 18 -0.08 -2.33 -1.25
CA LYS A 18 0.50 -3.11 -0.16
C LYS A 18 1.85 -3.63 -0.61
N ILE A 19 2.88 -3.28 0.15
CA ILE A 19 4.26 -3.71 -0.11
C ILE A 19 4.61 -4.79 0.90
N ARG A 20 5.12 -5.93 0.42
CA ARG A 20 5.68 -7.00 1.26
C ARG A 20 7.12 -7.24 0.86
N VAL A 21 8.02 -7.20 1.83
CA VAL A 21 9.44 -7.53 1.63
C VAL A 21 9.61 -9.02 1.89
N MET A 22 10.20 -9.71 0.93
CA MET A 22 10.60 -11.11 1.02
C MET A 22 12.10 -11.21 0.81
N LYS A 23 12.69 -12.38 1.07
CA LYS A 23 14.10 -12.61 0.75
C LYS A 23 14.29 -12.46 -0.77
N ASP A 24 15.21 -11.59 -1.17
CA ASP A 24 15.59 -11.29 -2.55
C ASP A 24 14.50 -10.65 -3.45
N CYS A 25 13.30 -10.36 -2.93
CA CYS A 25 12.25 -9.71 -3.72
C CYS A 25 11.27 -8.84 -2.92
N ILE A 26 10.58 -7.94 -3.62
CA ILE A 26 9.50 -7.12 -3.09
C ILE A 26 8.23 -7.46 -3.87
N VAL A 27 7.15 -7.76 -3.16
CA VAL A 27 5.83 -7.99 -3.74
C VAL A 27 4.98 -6.74 -3.53
N ILE A 28 4.52 -6.15 -4.63
CA ILE A 28 3.66 -4.98 -4.64
C ILE A 28 2.29 -5.40 -5.17
N THR A 29 1.26 -5.23 -4.36
CA THR A 29 -0.13 -5.56 -4.73
C THR A 29 -1.04 -4.37 -4.52
N GLN A 30 -2.15 -4.31 -5.25
CA GLN A 30 -3.21 -3.34 -4.96
C GLN A 30 -3.74 -3.55 -3.53
N GLN A 31 -3.91 -2.47 -2.78
CA GLN A 31 -4.48 -2.53 -1.45
C GLN A 31 -6.00 -2.45 -1.54
N ASN A 32 -6.70 -3.42 -0.94
CA ASN A 32 -8.15 -3.37 -0.83
C ASN A 32 -8.55 -2.17 0.06
N PRO A 33 -9.34 -1.20 -0.43
CA PRO A 33 -9.73 -0.03 0.36
C PRO A 33 -10.43 -0.39 1.67
N ARG A 34 -11.17 -1.51 1.72
CA ARG A 34 -11.79 -2.02 2.96
C ARG A 34 -10.77 -2.41 4.04
N GLU A 35 -9.60 -2.92 3.65
CA GLU A 35 -8.51 -3.18 4.61
C GLU A 35 -7.95 -1.87 5.18
N LEU A 36 -7.92 -0.80 4.37
CA LEU A 36 -7.47 0.52 4.82
C LEU A 36 -8.40 1.10 5.90
N TRP A 37 -9.72 0.98 5.71
CA TRP A 37 -10.71 1.42 6.69
C TRP A 37 -10.61 0.65 8.01
N GLY A 38 -10.44 -0.68 7.97
CA GLY A 38 -10.23 -1.48 9.17
C GLY A 38 -8.90 -1.19 9.90
N CYS A 39 -7.88 -0.70 9.18
CA CYS A 39 -6.65 -0.18 9.81
C CYS A 39 -6.89 1.17 10.50
N ILE A 40 -7.71 2.06 9.94
CA ILE A 40 -8.05 3.35 10.54
C ILE A 40 -8.84 3.15 11.84
N GLU A 41 -9.82 2.23 11.86
CA GLU A 41 -10.58 1.91 13.08
C GLU A 41 -9.69 1.31 14.20
N ARG A 42 -8.58 0.65 13.84
CA ARG A 42 -7.60 0.10 14.78
C ARG A 42 -6.47 1.05 15.16
N MET A 43 -6.29 2.14 14.42
CA MET A 43 -5.49 3.30 14.85
C MET A 43 -6.30 4.09 15.87
N SER A 44 -6.51 3.49 17.06
CA SER A 44 -6.88 4.28 18.22
C SER A 44 -5.79 5.32 18.44
N VAL A 45 -6.17 6.59 18.47
CA VAL A 45 -5.27 7.70 18.80
C VAL A 45 -4.79 7.47 20.22
N THR A 46 -3.60 6.92 20.39
CA THR A 46 -2.88 7.04 21.67
C THR A 46 -2.52 8.51 21.80
N TYR A 47 -3.32 9.23 22.58
CA TYR A 47 -2.98 10.57 23.02
C TYR A 47 -1.70 10.45 23.84
N ILE A 48 -0.56 10.87 23.27
CA ILE A 48 0.70 10.95 23.99
C ILE A 48 0.65 12.30 24.72
N ASN A 49 0.47 12.27 26.04
CA ASN A 49 0.61 13.43 26.93
C ASN A 49 2.09 13.67 27.21
#